data_AF-A0A9Q0NHF3-F1
#
_entry.id   AF-A0A9Q0NHF3-F1
#
_cell.length_a   1.000
_cell.length_b   1.000
_cell.length_c   1.000
_cell.angle_alpha   90.00
_cell.angle_beta   90.00
_cell.angle_gamma   90.00
#
_symmetry.space_group_name_H-M   'P 1'
#
loop_
_entity.id
_entity.type
_entity.pdbx_description
1 polymer ?
#
loop_
_entity_poly.entity_id
_entity_poly.type
_entity_poly.pdbx_seq_one_letter_code
_entity_poly.pdbx_strand_id
1 'polypeptide(L)'
;LCYEHVEDHTYLFFRCRYSKEVWSAITCKAQIQWTHLPWGAAWEWALTEYDTGPQARIMGMALAATIYHLWQERNRRINNQHYGSSWKMTEDIIHLIRDKLANTREEDDLPSRIRRQWEV
;
A
#
# COMPACT_ATOMS: atom_id res chain seq x y z
N LEU A 1 -13.19 -7.48 -4.04
CA LEU A 1 -13.26 -6.28 -4.91
C LEU A 1 -13.18 -6.74 -6.35
N CYS A 2 -13.80 -6.03 -7.30
CA CYS A 2 -14.02 -6.38 -8.72
C CYS A 2 -15.25 -7.27 -9.02
N TYR A 3 -15.62 -8.21 -8.14
CA TYR A 3 -16.70 -9.18 -8.38
C TYR A 3 -16.50 -10.10 -9.59
N GLU A 4 -15.27 -10.19 -10.11
CA GLU A 4 -14.95 -10.98 -11.31
C GLU A 4 -14.53 -12.42 -10.96
N HIS A 5 -14.05 -12.67 -9.74
CA HIS A 5 -13.57 -13.97 -9.27
C HIS A 5 -13.97 -14.21 -7.82
N VAL A 6 -13.86 -15.48 -7.37
CA VAL A 6 -14.00 -15.86 -5.96
C VAL A 6 -13.03 -15.05 -5.12
N GLU A 7 -13.53 -14.40 -4.07
CA GLU A 7 -12.69 -13.61 -3.17
C GLU A 7 -11.86 -14.53 -2.27
N ASP A 8 -10.57 -14.63 -2.58
CA ASP A 8 -9.53 -15.03 -1.62
C ASP A 8 -8.64 -13.82 -1.26
N HIS A 9 -7.81 -13.93 -0.23
CA HIS A 9 -6.93 -12.83 0.20
C HIS A 9 -5.98 -12.35 -0.92
N THR A 10 -5.44 -13.28 -1.72
CA THR A 10 -4.52 -12.93 -2.80
C THR A 10 -5.24 -12.16 -3.90
N TYR A 11 -6.43 -12.62 -4.28
CA TYR A 11 -7.24 -11.95 -5.28
C TYR A 11 -7.72 -10.59 -4.80
N LEU A 12 -8.30 -10.55 -3.60
CA LEU A 12 -8.83 -9.34 -2.99
C LEU A 12 -7.77 -8.25 -2.85
N PHE A 13 -6.59 -8.59 -2.33
CA PHE A 13 -5.58 -7.60 -2.01
C PHE A 13 -4.60 -7.32 -3.14
N PHE A 14 -4.36 -8.24 -4.08
CA PHE A 14 -3.28 -8.07 -5.07
C PHE A 14 -3.67 -8.31 -6.53
N ARG A 15 -4.74 -9.05 -6.84
CA ARG A 15 -5.02 -9.45 -8.24
C ARG A 15 -6.24 -8.81 -8.89
N CYS A 16 -7.25 -8.43 -8.10
CA CYS A 16 -8.39 -7.68 -8.62
C CYS A 16 -7.90 -6.40 -9.30
N ARG A 17 -8.51 -6.06 -10.45
CA ARG A 17 -8.31 -4.80 -11.18
C ARG A 17 -8.22 -3.57 -10.28
N TYR A 18 -9.18 -3.36 -9.37
CA TYR A 18 -9.17 -2.23 -8.45
C TYR A 18 -7.90 -2.21 -7.59
N SER A 19 -7.56 -3.35 -6.99
CA SER A 19 -6.37 -3.46 -6.14
C SER A 19 -5.09 -3.26 -6.95
N LYS A 20 -5.03 -3.78 -8.18
CA LYS A 20 -3.91 -3.57 -9.11
C LYS A 20 -3.71 -2.10 -9.47
N GLU A 21 -4.80 -1.36 -9.71
CA GLU A 21 -4.72 0.09 -9.98
C GLU A 21 -4.10 0.83 -8.80
N VAL A 22 -4.55 0.53 -7.57
CA VAL A 22 -4.01 1.12 -6.34
C VAL A 22 -2.53 0.76 -6.16
N TRP A 23 -2.17 -0.53 -6.29
CA TRP A 23 -0.79 -0.99 -6.18
C TRP A 23 0.13 -0.35 -7.22
N SER A 24 -0.31 -0.25 -8.47
CA SER A 24 0.48 0.37 -9.54
C SER A 24 0.82 1.81 -9.22
N ALA A 25 -0.12 2.58 -8.68
CA ALA A 25 0.11 3.98 -8.36
C ALA A 25 1.01 4.15 -7.12
N ILE A 26 0.79 3.36 -6.07
CA ILE A 26 1.60 3.40 -4.84
C ILE A 26 3.04 3.01 -5.11
N THR A 27 3.25 1.94 -5.88
CA THR A 27 4.60 1.42 -6.19
C THR A 27 5.36 2.34 -7.14
N CYS A 28 4.65 2.97 -8.08
CA CYS A 28 5.19 4.05 -8.90
C CYS A 28 5.65 5.23 -8.03
N LYS A 29 4.80 5.72 -7.11
CA LYS A 29 5.17 6.81 -6.18
C LYS A 29 6.33 6.42 -5.28
N ALA A 30 6.36 5.19 -4.78
CA ALA A 30 7.42 4.66 -3.93
C ALA A 30 8.72 4.34 -4.69
N GLN A 31 8.69 4.29 -6.03
CA GLN A 31 9.79 3.80 -6.87
C GLN A 31 10.28 2.42 -6.42
N ILE A 32 9.35 1.54 -6.08
CA ILE A 32 9.62 0.17 -5.64
C ILE A 32 8.97 -0.79 -6.61
N GLN A 33 9.71 -1.82 -7.02
CA GLN A 33 9.12 -2.91 -7.78
C GLN A 33 8.37 -3.82 -6.80
N TRP A 34 7.04 -3.74 -6.82
CA TRP A 34 6.21 -4.74 -6.17
C TRP A 34 6.03 -5.93 -7.10
N THR A 35 6.57 -7.07 -6.70
CA THR A 35 6.25 -8.33 -7.33
C THR A 35 4.81 -8.70 -6.93
N HIS A 36 4.02 -9.25 -7.87
CA HIS A 36 2.66 -9.72 -7.61
C HIS A 36 2.66 -10.94 -6.68
N LEU A 37 3.09 -10.74 -5.44
CA LEU A 37 3.27 -11.79 -4.45
C LEU A 37 1.91 -12.31 -4.01
N PRO A 38 1.74 -13.64 -3.89
CA PRO A 38 0.66 -14.23 -3.15
C PRO A 38 0.62 -13.70 -1.71
N TRP A 39 -0.54 -13.75 -1.07
CA TRP A 39 -0.72 -13.29 0.31
C TRP A 39 0.34 -13.80 1.29
N GLY A 40 0.67 -15.10 1.25
CA GLY A 40 1.70 -15.68 2.12
C GLY A 40 3.08 -15.04 1.92
N ALA A 41 3.50 -14.86 0.66
CA ALA A 41 4.80 -14.29 0.33
C ALA A 41 4.89 -12.79 0.68
N ALA A 42 3.77 -12.05 0.65
CA ALA A 42 3.75 -10.66 1.10
C ALA A 42 4.03 -10.55 2.62
N TRP A 43 3.54 -11.50 3.42
CA TRP A 43 3.84 -11.55 4.85
C TRP A 43 5.26 -12.03 5.14
N GLU A 44 5.71 -13.03 4.40
CA GLU A 44 7.10 -13.50 4.49
C GLU A 44 8.08 -12.35 4.23
N TRP A 45 7.86 -11.60 3.15
CA TRP A 45 8.61 -10.39 2.86
C TRP A 45 8.53 -9.35 3.99
N ALA A 46 7.33 -9.12 4.55
CA ALA A 46 7.17 -8.16 5.64
C ALA A 46 7.94 -8.57 6.91
N LEU A 47 8.07 -9.88 7.17
CA LEU A 47 8.80 -10.40 8.32
C LEU A 47 10.32 -10.38 8.13
N THR A 48 10.82 -10.53 6.89
CA THR A 48 12.27 -10.63 6.64
C THR A 48 12.89 -9.30 6.20
N GLU A 49 12.16 -8.48 5.44
CA GLU A 49 12.75 -7.32 4.74
C GLU A 49 12.41 -5.97 5.36
N TYR A 50 11.32 -5.85 6.13
CA TYR A 50 10.74 -4.56 6.54
C TYR A 50 11.74 -3.58 7.17
N ASP A 51 12.70 -4.08 7.95
CA ASP A 51 13.65 -3.26 8.70
C ASP A 51 15.06 -3.18 8.09
N THR A 52 15.21 -3.61 6.83
CA THR A 52 16.51 -3.60 6.13
C THR A 52 16.94 -2.21 5.63
N GLY A 53 16.07 -1.20 5.75
CA GLY A 53 16.39 0.19 5.47
C GLY A 53 15.17 1.07 5.14
N PRO A 54 15.38 2.38 4.86
CA PRO A 54 14.29 3.33 4.69
C PRO A 54 13.29 2.97 3.58
N GLN A 55 13.77 2.43 2.45
CA GLN A 55 12.86 1.97 1.38
C GLN A 55 12.00 0.78 1.79
N ALA A 56 12.58 -0.17 2.54
CA ALA A 56 11.82 -1.32 3.02
C ALA A 56 10.79 -0.92 4.08
N ARG A 57 11.14 0.03 4.96
CA ARG A 57 10.20 0.62 5.93
C ARG A 57 9.04 1.32 5.21
N ILE A 58 9.31 2.08 4.15
CA ILE A 58 8.27 2.71 3.30
C ILE A 58 7.39 1.66 2.64
N MET A 59 7.99 0.59 2.10
CA MET A 59 7.25 -0.50 1.49
C MET A 59 6.35 -1.22 2.51
N GLY A 60 6.82 -1.42 3.74
CA GLY A 60 6.00 -1.98 4.82
C GLY A 60 4.84 -1.08 5.22
N MET A 61 5.07 0.24 5.30
CA MET A 61 3.99 1.21 5.51
C MET A 61 2.97 1.18 4.37
N ALA A 62 3.44 1.13 3.13
CA ALA A 62 2.60 1.00 1.94
C ALA A 62 1.79 -0.29 1.96
N LEU A 63 2.40 -1.42 2.34
CA LEU A 63 1.74 -2.71 2.45
C LEU A 63 0.62 -2.69 3.48
N ALA A 64 0.93 -2.24 4.71
CA ALA A 64 -0.04 -2.17 5.78
C ALA A 64 -1.21 -1.23 5.44
N ALA A 65 -0.91 -0.02 4.93
CA ALA A 65 -1.93 0.95 4.55
C ALA A 65 -2.82 0.42 3.42
N THR A 66 -2.23 -0.14 2.36
CA THR A 66 -2.99 -0.63 1.21
C THR A 66 -3.92 -1.77 1.58
N ILE A 67 -3.44 -2.76 2.36
CA ILE A 67 -4.28 -3.87 2.83
C ILE A 67 -5.45 -3.34 3.67
N TYR A 68 -5.17 -2.42 4.60
CA TYR A 68 -6.20 -1.83 5.46
C TYR A 68 -7.28 -1.09 4.65
N HIS A 69 -6.87 -0.21 3.74
CA HIS A 69 -7.81 0.56 2.92
C HIS A 69 -8.61 -0.32 1.95
N LEU A 70 -8.00 -1.35 1.35
CA LEU A 70 -8.71 -2.31 0.50
C LEU A 70 -9.74 -3.12 1.29
N TRP A 71 -9.39 -3.55 2.51
CA TRP A 71 -10.33 -4.22 3.41
C TRP A 71 -11.50 -3.31 3.81
N GLN A 72 -11.20 -2.05 4.16
CA GLN A 72 -12.22 -1.06 4.52
C GLN A 72 -13.18 -0.80 3.34
N GLU A 73 -12.65 -0.64 2.13
CA GLU A 73 -13.45 -0.44 0.92
C GLU A 73 -14.30 -1.66 0.58
N ARG A 74 -13.75 -2.88 0.74
CA ARG A 74 -14.52 -4.12 0.58
C ARG A 74 -15.72 -4.16 1.52
N ASN A 75 -15.53 -3.81 2.77
CA ASN A 75 -16.60 -3.79 3.76
C ASN A 75 -17.63 -2.70 3.48
N ARG A 76 -17.20 -1.50 3.04
CA ARG A 76 -18.12 -0.43 2.60
C ARG A 76 -19.00 -0.86 1.44
N ARG A 77 -18.44 -1.56 0.44
CA ARG A 77 -19.19 -2.05 -0.71
C ARG A 77 -20.26 -3.08 -0.31
N ILE A 78 -19.92 -3.98 0.60
CA ILE A 78 -20.86 -5.02 1.06
C ILE A 78 -21.96 -4.42 1.96
N ASN A 79 -21.58 -3.58 2.92
CA ASN A 79 -22.52 -3.12 3.94
C ASN A 79 -23.37 -1.92 3.48
N ASN A 80 -22.77 -1.01 2.70
CA ASN A 80 -23.38 0.28 2.39
C ASN A 80 -23.60 0.50 0.88
N GLN A 81 -23.24 -0.48 0.03
CA GLN A 81 -23.29 -0.37 -1.44
C GLN A 81 -22.62 0.90 -1.97
N HIS A 82 -21.61 1.39 -1.26
CA HIS A 82 -20.88 2.59 -1.62
C HIS A 82 -19.54 2.21 -2.24
N TYR A 83 -19.21 2.82 -3.37
CA TYR A 83 -18.05 2.50 -4.18
C TYR A 83 -17.13 3.72 -4.27
N GLY A 84 -15.97 3.66 -3.63
CA GLY A 84 -14.92 4.66 -3.74
C GLY A 84 -14.05 4.43 -4.97
N SER A 85 -13.50 5.50 -5.54
CA SER A 85 -12.54 5.40 -6.65
C SER A 85 -11.17 4.89 -6.15
N SER A 86 -10.49 4.09 -6.99
CA SER A 86 -9.12 3.62 -6.72
C SER A 86 -8.15 4.80 -6.61
N TRP A 87 -8.38 5.86 -7.39
CA TRP A 87 -7.65 7.12 -7.29
C TRP A 87 -7.71 7.74 -5.89
N LYS A 88 -8.92 7.92 -5.34
CA LYS A 88 -9.07 8.59 -4.05
C LYS A 88 -8.42 7.79 -2.92
N MET A 89 -8.59 6.47 -2.94
CA MET A 89 -7.90 5.58 -2.01
C MET A 89 -6.37 5.71 -2.12
N THR A 90 -5.85 5.80 -3.34
CA THR A 90 -4.41 5.96 -3.58
C THR A 90 -3.90 7.27 -2.98
N GLU A 91 -4.61 8.38 -3.18
CA GLU A 91 -4.25 9.67 -2.56
C GLU A 91 -4.23 9.56 -1.03
N ASP A 92 -5.26 8.97 -0.43
CA ASP A 92 -5.37 8.82 1.01
C ASP A 92 -4.19 8.00 1.58
N ILE A 93 -3.79 6.92 0.89
CA ILE A 93 -2.63 6.10 1.29
C ILE A 93 -1.32 6.89 1.15
N ILE A 94 -1.13 7.64 0.06
CA ILE A 94 0.09 8.43 -0.16
C ILE A 94 0.21 9.52 0.91
N HIS A 95 -0.88 10.22 1.23
CA HIS A 95 -0.91 11.22 2.29
C HIS A 95 -0.59 10.61 3.65
N LEU A 96 -1.17 9.45 3.98
CA LEU A 96 -0.88 8.75 5.23
C LEU A 96 0.62 8.41 5.38
N ILE A 97 1.25 7.92 4.31
CA ILE A 97 2.68 7.59 4.33
C ILE A 97 3.51 8.87 4.47
N ARG A 98 3.17 9.92 3.71
CA ARG A 98 3.84 11.23 3.79
C ARG A 98 3.79 11.80 5.21
N ASP A 99 2.61 11.81 5.82
CA ASP A 99 2.41 12.32 7.18
C ASP A 99 3.19 11.49 8.20
N LYS A 100 3.24 10.16 8.05
CA LYS A 100 4.11 9.32 8.90
C LYS A 100 5.59 9.66 8.73
N LEU A 101 6.06 9.82 7.50
CA LEU A 101 7.45 10.18 7.23
C LEU A 101 7.82 11.55 7.81
N ALA A 102 6.94 12.55 7.67
CA ALA A 102 7.15 13.90 8.21
C ALA A 102 7.18 13.94 9.75
N ASN A 103 6.46 13.03 10.41
CA ASN A 103 6.34 12.98 11.87
C ASN A 103 7.26 11.96 12.55
N THR A 104 8.11 11.26 11.80
CA THR A 104 9.07 10.30 12.37
C THR A 104 10.15 11.06 13.15
N ARG A 105 10.24 10.83 14.47
CA ARG A 105 10.98 11.68 15.42
C ARG A 105 12.48 11.37 15.59
N GLU A 106 13.02 10.28 15.07
CA GLU A 106 14.39 9.83 15.42
C GLU A 106 15.21 9.31 14.22
N GLU A 107 16.45 9.83 14.13
CA GLU A 107 17.74 9.30 13.63
C GLU A 107 17.89 8.53 12.30
N ASP A 108 16.82 8.20 11.57
CA ASP A 108 16.96 7.84 10.17
C ASP A 108 17.21 9.13 9.37
N ASP A 109 18.44 9.35 8.93
CA ASP A 109 18.71 10.39 7.93
C ASP A 109 18.07 9.94 6.61
N LEU A 110 16.75 10.16 6.51
CA LEU A 110 15.94 9.79 5.36
C LEU A 110 16.65 10.39 4.14
N PRO A 111 17.16 9.57 3.20
CA PRO A 111 18.00 10.08 2.13
C PRO A 111 17.30 11.21 1.39
N SER A 112 18.05 12.24 0.99
CA SER A 112 17.52 13.42 0.28
C SER A 112 16.65 13.04 -0.93
N ARG A 113 16.96 11.93 -1.59
CA ARG A 113 16.14 11.32 -2.65
C ARG A 113 14.73 10.98 -2.18
N ILE A 114 14.60 10.31 -1.03
CA ILE A 114 13.30 9.91 -0.46
C ILE A 114 12.52 11.14 0.01
N ARG A 115 13.19 12.10 0.66
CA ARG A 115 12.57 13.38 1.05
C ARG A 115 11.97 14.11 -0.14
N ARG A 116 12.74 14.27 -1.23
CA ARG A 116 12.26 14.88 -2.48
C ARG A 116 11.11 14.08 -3.10
N GLN A 117 11.19 12.76 -3.06
CA GLN A 117 10.19 11.86 -3.63
C GLN A 117 8.84 11.95 -2.89
N TRP A 118 8.86 12.08 -1.56
CA TRP A 118 7.67 12.17 -0.72
C TRP A 118 7.27 13.59 -0.34
N GLU A 119 8.07 14.58 -0.76
CA GLU A 119 7.88 16.01 -0.46
C GLU A 119 7.81 16.29 1.05
N VAL A 120 8.70 15.64 1.81
CA VAL A 120 8.85 15.77 3.27
C VAL A 120 10.18 16.38 3.66
#